data_AF-A0A0L0W9H8-F1
#
_entry.id   AF-A0A0L0W9H8-F1
#
_cell.length_a   1.000
_cell.length_b   1.000
_cell.length_c   1.000
_cell.angle_alpha   90.00
_cell.angle_beta   90.00
_cell.angle_gamma   90.00
#
_symmetry.space_group_name_H-M   'P 1'
#
loop_
_entity.id
_entity.type
_entity.pdbx_description
1 polymer ?
#
loop_
_entity_poly.entity_id
_entity_poly.type
_entity_poly.pdbx_seq_one_letter_code
_entity_poly.pdbx_strand_id
1 'polypeptide(L)'
;MEKHKPLKTKIPLEGNIVKDYMLGNTRIVICDSAYINRTQEDIEQTLRNIANIGRRAFLKQCEEEPIEEVYKRWGVEYPNEEN
;
A
#
# COMPACT_ATOMS: atom_id res chain seq x y z
N MET A 1 -24.90 3.10 32.14
CA MET A 1 -24.05 2.80 30.96
C MET A 1 -23.81 4.10 30.22
N GLU A 2 -22.69 4.75 30.50
CA GLU A 2 -22.37 6.07 29.98
C GLU A 2 -21.98 5.94 28.50
N LYS A 3 -22.79 6.52 27.61
CA LYS A 3 -22.49 6.52 26.17
C LYS A 3 -21.27 7.40 25.95
N HIS A 4 -20.14 6.81 25.54
CA HIS A 4 -18.94 7.56 25.18
C HIS A 4 -19.30 8.66 24.17
N LYS A 5 -19.20 9.91 24.62
CA LYS A 5 -19.42 11.11 23.80
C LYS A 5 -18.22 11.21 22.85
N PRO A 6 -18.40 11.17 21.52
CA PRO A 6 -17.27 11.29 20.60
C PRO A 6 -16.65 12.69 20.75
N LEU A 7 -15.36 12.74 21.08
CA LEU A 7 -14.56 13.96 21.00
C LEU A 7 -14.62 14.47 19.55
N LYS A 8 -15.12 15.69 19.35
CA LYS A 8 -15.18 16.37 18.05
C LYS A 8 -13.77 16.82 17.64
N THR A 9 -12.93 15.88 17.24
CA THR A 9 -11.65 16.21 16.59
C THR A 9 -11.93 16.42 15.10
N LYS A 10 -11.74 17.64 14.60
CA LYS A 10 -11.62 17.87 13.16
C LYS A 10 -10.29 17.26 12.72
N ILE A 11 -10.30 15.98 12.34
CA ILE A 11 -9.15 15.37 11.70
C ILE A 11 -9.05 16.05 10.32
N PRO A 12 -7.94 16.73 9.97
CA PRO A 12 -7.79 17.45 8.70
C PRO A 12 -7.54 16.49 7.53
N LEU A 13 -8.23 15.35 7.52
CA LEU A 13 -8.16 14.35 6.46
C LEU A 13 -9.57 14.26 5.86
N GLU A 14 -9.69 14.67 4.60
CA GLU A 14 -10.91 14.51 3.82
C GLU A 14 -11.19 13.02 3.61
N GLY A 15 -11.94 12.39 4.52
CA GLY A 15 -12.32 10.99 4.43
C GLY A 15 -13.17 10.51 5.60
N ASN A 16 -13.76 9.33 5.43
CA ASN A 16 -14.57 8.67 6.45
C ASN A 16 -13.69 7.85 7.39
N ILE A 17 -14.08 7.83 8.67
CA ILE A 17 -13.51 6.92 9.65
C ILE A 17 -14.07 5.53 9.37
N VAL A 18 -13.21 4.59 8.99
CA VAL A 18 -13.60 3.19 8.75
C VAL A 18 -13.41 2.32 9.98
N LYS A 19 -12.47 2.65 10.87
CA LYS A 19 -12.27 1.96 12.16
C LYS A 19 -11.76 2.91 13.25
N ASP A 20 -12.11 2.59 14.48
CA ASP A 20 -11.75 3.34 15.68
C ASP A 20 -11.39 2.34 16.79
N TYR A 21 -10.18 2.46 17.33
CA TYR A 21 -9.63 1.56 18.34
C TYR A 21 -9.11 2.36 19.53
N MET A 22 -9.23 1.76 20.72
CA MET A 22 -8.58 2.24 21.94
C MET A 22 -7.48 1.26 22.35
N LEU A 23 -6.25 1.76 22.44
CA LEU A 23 -5.09 1.05 22.97
C LEU A 23 -4.65 1.77 24.25
N GLY A 24 -5.09 1.25 25.41
CA GLY A 24 -4.91 1.93 26.69
C GLY A 24 -5.57 3.32 26.68
N ASN A 25 -4.74 4.36 26.79
CA ASN A 25 -5.19 5.77 26.71
C ASN A 25 -5.06 6.38 25.29
N THR A 26 -4.59 5.61 24.30
CA THR A 26 -4.39 6.08 22.92
C THR A 26 -5.57 5.69 22.05
N ARG A 27 -6.11 6.64 21.29
CA ARG A 27 -7.15 6.41 20.27
C ARG A 27 -6.52 6.33 18.88
N ILE A 28 -6.74 5.22 18.17
CA ILE A 28 -6.28 5.01 16.79
C ILE A 28 -7.50 5.06 15.88
N VAL A 29 -7.48 5.96 14.92
CA VAL A 29 -8.55 6.13 13.92
C VAL A 29 -8.00 5.77 12.55
N ILE A 30 -8.61 4.81 11.88
CA ILE A 30 -8.30 4.44 10.49
C ILE A 30 -9.30 5.18 9.60
N CYS A 31 -8.78 5.95 8.64
CA CYS A 31 -9.60 6.70 7.67
C CYS A 31 -9.39 6.17 6.24
N ASP A 32 -10.41 6.28 5.39
CA ASP A 32 -10.34 5.94 3.96
C ASP A 32 -9.91 7.11 3.06
N SER A 33 -9.47 8.23 3.64
CA SER A 33 -9.15 9.48 2.92
C SER A 33 -8.14 9.32 1.78
N ALA A 34 -7.25 8.33 1.87
CA ALA A 34 -6.29 8.02 0.81
C ALA A 34 -6.91 7.36 -0.44
N TYR A 35 -8.13 6.83 -0.31
CA TYR A 35 -8.79 5.98 -1.31
C TYR A 35 -10.21 6.45 -1.68
N ILE A 36 -10.89 7.24 -0.84
CA ILE A 36 -12.30 7.62 -1.01
C ILE A 36 -12.62 8.32 -2.35
N ASN A 37 -11.66 9.07 -2.89
CA ASN A 37 -11.79 9.79 -4.16
C ASN A 37 -11.04 9.12 -5.32
N ARG A 38 -10.61 7.86 -5.16
CA ARG A 38 -9.96 7.09 -6.23
C ARG A 38 -10.96 6.11 -6.81
N THR A 39 -11.12 6.12 -8.12
CA THR A 39 -11.90 5.07 -8.79
C THR A 39 -11.08 3.77 -8.84
N GLN A 40 -11.74 2.67 -9.20
CA GLN A 40 -11.06 1.41 -9.44
C GLN A 40 -10.00 1.56 -10.55
N GLU A 41 -10.30 2.34 -11.58
CA GLU A 41 -9.38 2.67 -12.67
C GLU A 41 -8.15 3.45 -12.17
N ASP A 42 -8.32 4.42 -11.26
CA ASP A 42 -7.19 5.16 -10.67
C ASP A 42 -6.26 4.24 -9.86
N ILE A 43 -6.85 3.30 -9.13
CA ILE A 43 -6.12 2.29 -8.36
C ILE A 43 -5.34 1.38 -9.31
N GLU A 44 -6.01 0.85 -10.33
CA GLU A 44 -5.38 -0.01 -11.33
C GLU A 44 -4.27 0.71 -12.09
N GLN A 45 -4.47 1.97 -12.46
CA GLN A 45 -3.44 2.78 -13.11
C GLN A 45 -2.24 3.00 -12.20
N THR A 46 -2.47 3.24 -10.91
CA THR A 46 -1.41 3.35 -9.91
C THR A 46 -0.61 2.04 -9.80
N LEU A 47 -1.30 0.90 -9.73
CA LEU A 47 -0.67 -0.41 -9.67
C LEU A 47 0.14 -0.72 -10.94
N ARG A 48 -0.40 -0.42 -12.12
CA ARG A 48 0.33 -0.55 -13.40
C ARG A 48 1.59 0.31 -13.42
N ASN A 49 1.52 1.53 -12.91
CA ASN A 49 2.68 2.43 -12.85
C ASN A 49 3.76 1.86 -11.91
N ILE A 50 3.37 1.36 -10.73
CA ILE A 50 4.29 0.72 -9.79
C ILE A 50 4.96 -0.51 -10.43
N ALA A 51 4.18 -1.37 -11.07
CA ALA A 51 4.69 -2.55 -11.77
C ALA A 51 5.70 -2.17 -12.86
N ASN A 52 5.40 -1.13 -13.65
CA ASN A 52 6.31 -0.63 -14.69
C ASN A 52 7.62 -0.07 -14.11
N ILE A 53 7.55 0.66 -13.00
CA ILE A 53 8.73 1.19 -12.31
C ILE A 53 9.58 0.03 -11.78
N GLY A 54 8.96 -0.93 -11.10
CA GLY A 54 9.62 -2.13 -10.59
C GLY A 54 10.31 -2.91 -11.73
N ARG A 55 9.59 -3.16 -12.83
CA ARG A 55 10.13 -3.84 -14.01
C ARG A 55 11.35 -3.13 -14.59
N ARG A 56 11.29 -1.79 -14.74
CA ARG A 56 12.42 -1.00 -15.26
C ARG A 56 13.64 -1.09 -14.33
N ALA A 57 13.44 -0.98 -13.03
CA ALA A 57 14.51 -1.10 -12.05
C ALA A 57 15.14 -2.50 -12.06
N PHE A 58 14.30 -3.54 -12.18
CA PHE A 58 14.74 -4.93 -12.26
C PHE A 58 15.56 -5.20 -13.53
N LEU A 59 15.04 -4.81 -14.70
CA LEU A 59 15.74 -5.01 -15.98
C LEU A 59 17.11 -4.31 -16.00
N LYS A 60 17.17 -3.08 -15.46
CA LYS A 60 18.44 -2.36 -15.33
C LYS A 60 19.47 -3.14 -14.50
N GLN A 61 19.04 -3.81 -13.44
CA GLN A 61 19.97 -4.63 -12.64
C GLN A 61 20.41 -5.90 -13.38
N CYS A 62 19.53 -6.49 -14.19
CA CYS A 62 19.87 -7.66 -15.01
C CYS A 62 20.85 -7.31 -16.16
N GLU A 63 20.97 -6.04 -16.54
CA GLU A 63 22.04 -5.58 -17.45
C GLU A 63 23.42 -5.61 -16.78
N GLU A 64 23.47 -5.46 -15.45
CA GLU A 64 24.70 -5.38 -14.66
C GLU A 64 25.10 -6.74 -14.05
N GLU A 65 24.13 -7.59 -13.73
CA GLU A 65 24.32 -8.86 -13.01
C GLU A 65 23.43 -9.98 -13.61
N PRO A 66 23.82 -11.27 -13.52
CA PRO A 66 22.98 -12.39 -13.96
C PRO A 66 21.60 -12.37 -13.30
N ILE A 67 20.56 -12.65 -14.09
CA ILE A 67 19.16 -12.53 -13.66
C ILE A 67 18.85 -13.36 -12.40
N GLU A 68 19.44 -14.54 -12.27
CA GLU A 68 19.27 -15.45 -11.12
C GLU A 68 19.76 -14.83 -9.80
N GLU A 69 20.87 -14.09 -9.82
CA GLU A 69 21.39 -13.41 -8.64
C GLU A 69 20.53 -12.19 -8.27
N VAL A 70 19.95 -11.51 -9.28
CA VAL A 70 18.98 -10.42 -9.03
C VAL A 70 17.73 -10.97 -8.33
N TYR A 71 17.15 -12.08 -8.80
CA TYR A 71 16.00 -12.73 -8.14
C TYR A 71 16.32 -13.13 -6.69
N LYS A 72 17.46 -13.79 -6.46
CA LYS A 72 17.93 -14.18 -5.13
C LYS A 72 18.10 -12.99 -4.19
N ARG A 73 18.68 -11.89 -4.68
CA ARG A 73 18.87 -10.64 -3.89
C ARG A 73 17.57 -9.98 -3.50
N TRP A 74 16.58 -10.00 -4.38
CA TRP A 74 15.25 -9.47 -4.09
C TRP A 74 14.39 -10.42 -3.24
N GLY A 75 14.90 -11.62 -2.95
CA GLY A 75 14.20 -12.63 -2.17
C GLY A 75 12.98 -13.18 -2.88
N VAL A 76 13.01 -13.22 -4.22
CA VAL A 76 11.90 -13.69 -5.06
C VAL A 76 12.34 -14.97 -5.78
N GLU A 77 11.43 -15.93 -5.89
CA GLU A 77 11.71 -17.18 -6.62
C GLU A 77 11.88 -16.90 -8.12
N TYR A 78 12.89 -17.54 -8.71
CA TYR A 78 13.11 -17.49 -10.15
C TYR A 78 11.92 -18.20 -10.83
N PRO A 79 11.22 -17.56 -11.77
CA PRO A 79 10.09 -18.19 -12.44
C PRO A 79 10.60 -19.35 -13.29
N ASN A 80 10.13 -20.57 -13.01
CA ASN A 80 10.34 -21.72 -13.87
C ASN A 80 9.59 -21.48 -15.20
N GLU A 81 10.19 -21.85 -16.34
CA GLU A 81 9.67 -21.60 -17.70
C GLU A 81 8.33 -22.30 -18.05
N GLU A 82 7.58 -22.81 -17.08
CA GLU A 82 6.37 -23.63 -17.29
C GLU A 82 5.02 -22.90 -17.05
N ASN A 83 4.95 -21.57 -17.09
CA ASN A 83 3.66 -20.83 -17.02
C ASN A 83 3.41 -19.92 -18.22
#